data_AF-A0AAW0EC17-F1
#
_entry.id   AF-A0AAW0EC17-F1
#
_cell.length_a   1.000
_cell.length_b   1.000
_cell.length_c   1.000
_cell.angle_alpha   90.00
_cell.angle_beta   90.00
_cell.angle_gamma   90.00
#
_symmetry.space_group_name_H-M   'P 1'
#
loop_
_entity.id
_entity.type
_entity.pdbx_description
1 polymer ?
#
loop_
_entity_poly.entity_id
_entity_poly.type
_entity_poly.pdbx_seq_one_letter_code
_entity_poly.pdbx_strand_id
1 'polypeptide(L)'
;MDDSATTEFRAALPYAILPISPALAALHSVRVATSHNSCPQCGCSKHRGETSVRTVRSKVPDSRVIQTTCLICGWVHSEPLSRGNAALFPRRKKNSGNVAVLATSRPISPAVDIPPPISISAPKVEESRKPQAKPSPTPPSSDLSAASLRKSRPKKKGGLQLMLERNKERAAKEKENGDGVAGGLAMFLNNL
;
A
#
# COMPACT_ATOMS: atom_id res chain seq x y z
N MET A 1 -25.05 -23.09 24.11
CA MET A 1 -24.02 -23.96 23.50
C MET A 1 -24.23 -23.82 22.02
N ASP A 2 -23.54 -22.89 21.37
CA ASP A 2 -23.61 -22.78 19.90
C ASP A 2 -22.74 -23.90 19.33
N ASP A 3 -23.29 -24.69 18.42
CA ASP A 3 -22.59 -25.82 17.80
C ASP A 3 -21.37 -25.31 17.01
N SER A 4 -20.17 -25.82 17.29
CA SER A 4 -18.92 -25.44 16.62
C SER A 4 -19.01 -25.49 15.09
N ALA A 5 -19.77 -26.45 14.55
CA ALA A 5 -19.99 -26.55 13.11
C ALA A 5 -20.74 -25.33 12.53
N THR A 6 -21.66 -24.74 13.30
CA THR A 6 -22.43 -23.57 12.83
C THR A 6 -21.60 -22.30 12.82
N THR A 7 -20.65 -22.15 13.75
CA THR A 7 -19.75 -20.98 13.77
C THR A 7 -18.75 -21.02 12.63
N GLU A 8 -18.20 -22.20 12.33
CA GLU A 8 -17.33 -22.43 11.17
C GLU A 8 -18.05 -22.18 9.85
N PHE A 9 -19.27 -22.70 9.69
CA PHE A 9 -20.08 -22.45 8.50
C PHE A 9 -20.35 -20.95 8.31
N ARG A 10 -20.72 -20.24 9.38
CA ARG A 10 -20.94 -18.78 9.34
C ARG A 10 -19.67 -18.04 8.97
N ALA A 11 -18.51 -18.46 9.46
CA ALA A 11 -17.22 -17.88 9.11
C ALA A 11 -16.79 -18.14 7.66
N ALA A 12 -17.12 -19.31 7.10
CA ALA A 12 -16.77 -19.69 5.73
C ALA A 12 -17.68 -19.04 4.67
N LEU A 13 -18.95 -18.80 5.01
CA LEU A 13 -19.97 -18.31 4.07
C LEU A 13 -19.60 -17.03 3.31
N PRO A 14 -19.04 -15.96 3.91
CA PRO A 14 -18.60 -14.78 3.17
C PRO A 14 -17.63 -15.09 2.03
N TYR A 15 -16.72 -16.05 2.25
CA TYR A 15 -15.72 -16.43 1.25
C TYR A 15 -16.34 -17.19 0.08
N ALA A 16 -17.35 -18.02 0.34
CA ALA A 16 -18.09 -18.75 -0.71
C ALA A 16 -18.93 -17.81 -1.59
N ILE A 17 -19.51 -16.75 -1.02
CA ILE A 17 -20.37 -15.80 -1.75
C ILE A 17 -19.57 -14.68 -2.44
N LEU A 18 -18.34 -14.40 -1.99
CA LEU A 18 -17.48 -13.35 -2.50
C LEU A 18 -17.38 -13.27 -4.04
N PRO A 19 -17.20 -14.37 -4.81
CA PRO A 19 -17.12 -14.28 -6.26
C PRO A 19 -18.45 -13.95 -6.94
N ILE A 20 -19.59 -14.21 -6.28
CA ILE A 20 -20.94 -14.01 -6.84
C ILE A 20 -21.45 -12.61 -6.49
N SER A 21 -21.34 -12.23 -5.21
CA SER A 21 -21.84 -10.95 -4.70
C SER A 21 -20.96 -10.43 -3.56
N PRO A 22 -19.99 -9.54 -3.86
CA PRO A 22 -19.15 -8.93 -2.84
C PRO A 22 -19.93 -8.15 -1.79
N ALA A 23 -21.04 -7.51 -2.18
CA ALA A 23 -21.90 -6.77 -1.26
C ALA A 23 -22.58 -7.68 -0.23
N LEU A 24 -23.09 -8.85 -0.63
CA LEU A 24 -23.67 -9.82 0.30
C LEU A 24 -22.58 -10.43 1.20
N ALA A 25 -21.43 -10.79 0.65
CA ALA A 25 -20.30 -11.28 1.42
C ALA A 25 -19.87 -10.28 2.52
N ALA A 26 -19.88 -8.98 2.22
CA ALA A 26 -19.58 -7.93 3.19
C ALA A 26 -20.62 -7.90 4.33
N LEU A 27 -21.93 -7.98 4.02
CA LEU A 27 -22.98 -8.04 5.05
C LEU A 27 -22.83 -9.24 5.99
N HIS A 28 -22.48 -10.41 5.44
CA HIS A 28 -22.21 -11.59 6.26
C HIS A 28 -20.96 -11.42 7.11
N SER A 29 -19.90 -10.80 6.56
CA SER A 29 -18.67 -10.51 7.31
C SER A 29 -18.92 -9.59 8.51
N VAL A 30 -19.79 -8.57 8.38
CA VAL A 30 -20.17 -7.69 9.51
C VAL A 30 -20.85 -8.50 10.63
N ARG A 31 -21.75 -9.41 10.28
CA ARG A 31 -22.49 -10.22 11.27
C ARG A 31 -21.62 -11.22 12.01
N VAL A 32 -20.57 -11.72 11.36
CA VAL A 32 -19.67 -12.70 11.96
C VAL A 32 -18.68 -12.06 12.94
N ALA A 33 -18.58 -10.72 12.99
CA ALA A 33 -17.88 -9.87 13.98
C ALA A 33 -16.41 -10.22 14.33
N THR A 34 -15.83 -11.28 13.77
CA THR A 34 -14.58 -11.91 14.24
C THR A 34 -13.56 -12.10 13.14
N SER A 35 -13.87 -11.67 11.91
CA SER A 35 -12.93 -11.84 10.81
C SER A 35 -11.90 -10.71 10.83
N HIS A 36 -10.66 -11.03 11.21
CA HIS A 36 -9.49 -10.14 11.07
C HIS A 36 -9.26 -9.67 9.62
N ASN A 37 -9.93 -10.32 8.67
CA ASN A 37 -9.79 -10.12 7.23
C ASN A 37 -10.86 -9.22 6.61
N SER A 38 -11.76 -8.61 7.40
CA SER A 38 -12.79 -7.69 6.92
C SER A 38 -12.64 -6.28 7.49
N CYS A 39 -13.14 -5.28 6.77
CA CYS A 39 -13.31 -3.94 7.32
C CYS A 39 -14.39 -3.97 8.42
N PRO A 40 -14.15 -3.43 9.63
CA PRO A 40 -15.14 -3.43 10.70
C PRO A 40 -16.33 -2.50 10.42
N GLN A 41 -16.16 -1.52 9.52
CA GLN A 41 -17.19 -0.51 9.25
C GLN A 41 -18.14 -0.92 8.12
N CYS A 42 -17.62 -1.50 7.03
CA CYS A 42 -18.44 -1.90 5.87
C CYS A 42 -18.44 -3.40 5.58
N GLY A 43 -17.65 -4.21 6.29
CA GLY A 43 -17.55 -5.66 6.09
C GLY A 43 -16.74 -6.11 4.88
N CYS A 44 -16.24 -5.20 4.05
CA CYS A 44 -15.52 -5.57 2.81
C CYS A 44 -14.24 -6.36 3.10
N SER A 45 -13.90 -7.31 2.23
CA SER A 45 -12.77 -8.23 2.42
C SER A 45 -11.43 -7.57 2.08
N LYS A 46 -10.39 -7.84 2.87
CA LYS A 46 -9.05 -7.30 2.66
C LYS A 46 -8.31 -7.91 1.45
N HIS A 47 -8.73 -9.09 0.99
CA HIS A 47 -7.94 -9.92 0.06
C HIS A 47 -8.04 -9.55 -1.43
N ARG A 48 -8.99 -8.71 -1.84
CA ARG A 48 -9.27 -8.45 -3.27
C ARG A 48 -8.62 -7.17 -3.83
N GLY A 49 -7.59 -6.66 -3.15
CA GLY A 49 -7.02 -5.34 -3.49
C GLY A 49 -7.94 -4.17 -3.11
N GLU A 50 -9.02 -4.44 -2.36
CA GLU A 50 -9.97 -3.45 -1.84
C GLU A 50 -9.43 -2.72 -0.60
N THR A 51 -8.21 -3.06 -0.17
CA THR A 51 -7.51 -2.36 0.90
C THR A 51 -6.11 -1.97 0.47
N SER A 52 -5.68 -0.78 0.91
CA SER A 52 -4.32 -0.30 0.76
C SER A 52 -3.58 -0.49 2.07
N VAL A 53 -2.48 -1.23 2.06
CA VAL A 53 -1.60 -1.44 3.21
C VAL A 53 -0.30 -0.66 2.98
N ARG A 54 0.05 0.23 3.89
CA ARG A 54 1.28 1.02 3.83
C ARG A 54 1.94 1.12 5.21
N THR A 55 3.26 1.07 5.26
CA THR A 55 4.01 1.35 6.49
C THR A 55 4.26 2.85 6.60
N VAL A 56 3.78 3.47 7.68
CA VAL A 56 3.93 4.91 7.93
C VAL A 56 4.78 5.12 9.17
N ARG A 57 5.59 6.18 9.18
CA ARG A 57 6.27 6.63 10.41
C ARG A 57 5.24 7.33 11.28
N SER A 58 5.09 6.87 12.52
CA SER A 58 4.23 7.54 13.50
C SER A 58 4.89 8.84 13.97
N LYS A 59 4.08 9.76 14.49
CA LYS A 59 4.57 10.95 15.22
C LYS A 59 5.27 10.56 16.52
N VAL A 60 4.95 9.39 17.07
CA VAL A 60 5.61 8.85 18.26
C VAL A 60 7.03 8.43 17.87
N PRO A 61 8.06 8.89 18.61
CA PRO A 61 9.46 8.70 18.25
C PRO A 61 9.79 7.22 18.00
N ASP A 62 10.41 6.97 16.84
CA ASP A 62 10.95 5.68 16.39
C ASP A 62 9.93 4.52 16.30
N SER A 63 8.63 4.82 16.20
CA SER A 63 7.60 3.82 15.93
C SER A 63 7.12 3.88 14.47
N ARG A 64 6.99 2.71 13.85
CA ARG A 64 6.35 2.54 12.54
C ARG A 64 5.00 1.87 12.77
N VAL A 65 4.01 2.25 11.98
CA VAL A 65 2.68 1.64 12.01
C VAL A 65 2.36 1.05 10.65
N ILE A 66 1.72 -0.11 10.62
CA ILE A 66 1.03 -0.61 9.43
C ILE A 66 -0.30 0.11 9.38
N GLN A 67 -0.48 0.96 8.37
CA GLN A 67 -1.74 1.61 8.10
C GLN A 67 -2.47 0.83 7.02
N THR A 68 -3.67 0.37 7.33
CA THR A 68 -4.57 -0.31 6.39
C THR A 68 -5.77 0.58 6.13
N THR A 69 -5.99 0.96 4.88
CA THR A 69 -7.12 1.81 4.46
C THR A 69 -8.08 0.98 3.61
N CYS A 70 -9.36 0.98 3.97
CA CYS A 70 -10.41 0.42 3.13
C CYS A 70 -10.69 1.36 1.96
N LEU A 71 -10.57 0.87 0.72
CA LEU A 71 -10.79 1.67 -0.47
C LEU A 71 -12.28 1.85 -0.80
N ILE A 72 -13.17 1.12 -0.13
CA ILE A 72 -14.62 1.21 -0.34
C ILE A 72 -15.25 2.28 0.55
N CYS A 73 -14.97 2.27 1.86
CA CYS A 73 -15.56 3.23 2.81
C CYS A 73 -14.56 4.28 3.34
N GLY A 74 -13.27 4.17 3.02
CA GLY A 74 -12.23 5.08 3.50
C GLY A 74 -11.77 4.83 4.95
N TRP A 75 -12.33 3.84 5.66
CA TRP A 75 -11.92 3.55 7.03
C TRP A 75 -10.42 3.22 7.12
N VAL A 76 -9.75 3.75 8.15
CA VAL A 76 -8.31 3.61 8.34
C VAL A 76 -8.02 2.91 9.66
N HIS A 77 -7.36 1.75 9.58
CA HIS A 77 -6.76 1.06 10.71
C HIS A 77 -5.28 1.40 10.81
N SER A 78 -4.77 1.56 12.03
CA SER A 78 -3.34 1.68 12.27
C SER A 78 -2.94 0.69 13.34
N GLU A 79 -2.04 -0.23 12.99
CA GLU A 79 -1.50 -1.23 13.89
C GLU A 79 -0.01 -0.95 14.13
N PRO A 80 0.47 -0.90 15.38
CA PRO A 80 1.88 -0.71 15.66
C PRO A 80 2.71 -1.86 15.07
N LEU A 81 3.73 -1.52 14.29
CA LEU A 81 4.62 -2.53 13.74
C LEU A 81 5.51 -3.07 14.87
N SER A 82 5.26 -4.31 15.30
CA SER A 82 6.13 -4.97 16.26
C SER A 82 7.54 -5.04 15.68
N ARG A 83 8.53 -4.58 16.46
CA ARG A 83 9.95 -4.68 16.06
C ARG A 83 10.42 -6.13 16.01
N GLY A 84 9.78 -7.03 16.78
CA GLY A 84 10.21 -8.41 16.92
C GLY A 84 11.72 -8.53 17.18
N ASN A 85 12.38 -9.43 16.45
CA ASN A 85 13.82 -9.65 16.54
C ASN A 85 14.67 -8.51 15.94
N ALA A 86 14.08 -7.51 15.28
CA ALA A 86 14.84 -6.39 14.73
C ALA A 86 15.62 -5.59 15.80
N ALA A 87 15.19 -5.67 17.07
CA ALA A 87 15.92 -5.11 18.20
C ALA A 87 17.25 -5.82 18.50
N LEU A 88 17.38 -7.10 18.11
CA LEU A 88 18.61 -7.90 18.33
C LEU A 88 19.69 -7.59 17.29
N PHE A 89 19.32 -7.02 16.15
CA PHE A 89 20.29 -6.66 15.13
C PHE A 89 20.89 -5.29 15.46
N PRO A 90 22.22 -5.22 15.72
CA PRO A 90 22.85 -3.94 16.01
C PRO A 90 22.60 -3.00 14.85
N ARG A 91 21.97 -1.86 15.14
CA ARG A 91 21.82 -0.80 14.15
C ARG A 91 23.23 -0.40 13.73
N ARG A 92 23.60 -0.71 12.49
CA ARG A 92 24.83 -0.20 11.89
C ARG A 92 24.79 1.30 12.13
N LYS A 93 25.67 1.82 13.00
CA LYS A 93 25.84 3.26 13.20
C LYS A 93 26.16 3.76 11.80
N LYS A 94 25.17 4.34 11.14
CA LYS A 94 25.37 4.98 9.85
C LYS A 94 26.31 6.10 10.23
N ASN A 95 27.60 5.90 9.94
CA ASN A 95 28.62 6.89 10.15
C ASN A 95 28.13 8.06 9.29
N SER A 96 27.44 9.01 9.89
CA SER A 96 27.10 10.28 9.29
C SER A 96 28.38 11.07 9.25
N GLY A 97 29.42 10.49 8.62
CA GLY A 97 30.54 11.25 8.13
C GLY A 97 29.90 12.32 7.27
N ASN A 98 30.16 13.56 7.66
CA ASN A 98 29.89 14.78 6.93
C ASN A 98 30.37 14.61 5.48
N VAL A 99 29.60 13.94 4.63
CA VAL A 99 29.64 14.22 3.21
C VAL A 99 28.85 15.51 3.10
N ALA A 100 29.57 16.61 3.27
CA ALA A 100 29.13 17.93 2.85
C ALA A 100 28.82 17.83 1.36
N VAL A 101 27.58 17.44 1.04
CA VAL A 101 27.04 17.61 -0.29
C VAL A 101 27.01 19.12 -0.47
N LEU A 102 27.98 19.65 -1.24
CA LEU A 102 27.97 21.03 -1.68
C LEU A 102 26.56 21.33 -2.18
N ALA A 103 25.86 22.17 -1.43
CA ALA A 103 24.56 22.68 -1.80
C ALA A 103 24.75 23.51 -3.07
N THR A 104 24.49 22.90 -4.23
CA THR A 104 24.24 23.65 -5.45
C THR A 104 22.93 24.41 -5.22
N SER A 105 23.07 25.68 -4.88
CA SER A 105 21.98 26.64 -4.73
C SER A 105 21.16 26.66 -6.01
N ARG A 106 19.95 26.10 -5.92
CA ARG A 106 18.94 26.23 -6.97
C ARG A 106 18.34 27.64 -6.85
N PRO A 107 18.20 28.41 -7.94
CA PRO A 107 17.58 29.71 -7.90
C PRO A 107 16.11 29.61 -7.47
N ILE A 108 15.77 30.49 -6.53
CA ILE A 108 14.45 30.72 -5.95
C ILE A 108 13.46 30.99 -7.08
N SER A 109 12.47 30.12 -7.22
CA SER A 109 11.28 30.42 -8.03
C SER A 109 10.33 31.28 -7.20
N PRO A 110 9.66 32.29 -7.78
CA PRO A 110 8.80 33.22 -7.06
C PRO A 110 7.58 32.50 -6.45
N ALA A 111 7.21 32.96 -5.26
CA ALA A 111 6.08 32.49 -4.48
C ALA A 111 4.78 32.61 -5.27
N VAL A 112 4.08 31.50 -5.42
CA VAL A 112 2.67 31.49 -5.79
C VAL A 112 1.90 31.48 -4.47
N ASP A 113 1.19 32.57 -4.19
CA ASP A 113 0.26 32.69 -3.08
C ASP A 113 -0.80 31.59 -3.20
N ILE A 114 -0.77 30.66 -2.25
CA ILE A 114 -1.80 29.63 -2.07
C ILE A 114 -2.81 30.22 -1.09
N PRO A 115 -4.07 30.47 -1.48
CA PRO A 115 -5.10 30.97 -0.56
C PRO A 115 -5.41 29.94 0.53
N PRO A 116 -5.86 30.41 1.72
CA PRO A 116 -6.10 29.54 2.87
C PRO A 116 -7.24 28.54 2.62
N PRO A 117 -7.20 27.36 3.26
CA PRO A 117 -8.25 26.36 3.12
C PRO A 117 -9.56 26.85 3.76
N ILE A 118 -10.62 26.82 2.96
CA ILE A 118 -11.99 27.11 3.40
C ILE A 118 -12.43 26.01 4.36
N SER A 119 -12.75 26.39 5.61
CA SER A 119 -13.41 25.54 6.60
C SER A 119 -14.79 25.12 6.09
N ILE A 120 -14.97 23.84 5.77
CA ILE A 120 -16.28 23.27 5.46
C ILE A 120 -16.91 22.84 6.79
N SER A 121 -17.83 23.67 7.26
CA SER A 121 -18.74 23.37 8.36
C SER A 121 -19.61 22.16 8.01
N ALA A 122 -19.76 21.24 8.96
CA ALA A 122 -20.60 20.06 8.85
C ALA A 122 -22.07 20.42 8.55
N PRO A 123 -22.75 19.74 7.62
CA PRO A 123 -24.19 19.87 7.50
C PRO A 123 -24.87 19.04 8.60
N LYS A 124 -25.71 19.75 9.36
CA LYS A 124 -26.70 19.24 10.29
C LYS A 124 -27.64 18.28 9.54
N VAL A 125 -27.79 17.07 10.06
CA VAL A 125 -28.76 16.09 9.60
C VAL A 125 -30.15 16.63 9.91
N GLU A 126 -30.92 16.95 8.87
CA GLU A 126 -32.38 17.06 8.97
C GLU A 126 -33.04 15.98 8.13
N GLU A 127 -34.12 15.51 8.73
CA GLU A 127 -34.86 14.30 8.49
C GLU A 127 -35.95 14.48 7.43
N SER A 128 -36.33 13.37 6.80
CA SER A 128 -37.54 13.17 6.00
C SER A 128 -37.68 13.91 4.67
N ARG A 129 -37.61 13.13 3.57
CA ARG A 129 -38.71 13.03 2.58
C ARG A 129 -38.52 11.85 1.60
N LYS A 130 -39.68 11.36 1.16
CA LYS A 130 -40.03 10.15 0.39
C LYS A 130 -39.31 9.97 -0.97
N PRO A 131 -39.29 8.74 -1.53
CA PRO A 131 -38.65 8.46 -2.81
C PRO A 131 -39.53 8.92 -3.98
N GLN A 132 -38.94 9.67 -4.91
CA GLN A 132 -39.54 10.00 -6.20
C GLN A 132 -38.60 9.59 -7.34
N ALA A 133 -39.23 9.05 -8.39
CA ALA A 133 -38.63 8.23 -9.42
C ALA A 133 -37.67 8.95 -10.38
N LYS A 134 -36.86 8.09 -11.02
CA LYS A 134 -35.90 8.35 -12.12
C LYS A 134 -36.46 9.23 -13.23
N PRO A 135 -35.59 10.00 -13.90
CA PRO A 135 -35.46 9.79 -15.35
C PRO A 135 -34.01 9.66 -15.87
N SER A 136 -33.91 8.77 -16.87
CA SER A 136 -32.99 8.62 -18.03
C SER A 136 -31.59 9.27 -18.08
N PRO A 137 -30.57 8.56 -18.61
CA PRO A 137 -29.20 9.06 -18.78
C PRO A 137 -29.03 9.95 -20.02
N THR A 138 -28.36 11.09 -19.83
CA THR A 138 -27.80 11.93 -20.90
C THR A 138 -26.32 11.60 -21.09
N PRO A 139 -25.82 11.44 -22.33
CA PRO A 139 -24.38 11.26 -22.57
C PRO A 139 -23.65 12.60 -22.48
N PRO A 140 -22.46 12.69 -21.84
CA PRO A 140 -21.62 13.86 -21.97
C PRO A 140 -20.84 13.81 -23.29
N SER A 141 -21.06 14.85 -24.09
CA SER A 141 -20.33 15.19 -25.29
C SER A 141 -18.82 15.27 -25.05
N SER A 142 -18.10 14.67 -25.99
CA SER A 142 -16.74 15.01 -26.38
C SER A 142 -16.61 16.51 -26.54
N ASP A 143 -15.59 17.14 -25.95
CA ASP A 143 -14.73 18.05 -26.70
C ASP A 143 -13.53 18.64 -25.91
N LEU A 144 -12.44 18.76 -26.67
CA LEU A 144 -11.31 19.69 -26.52
C LEU A 144 -10.16 19.33 -25.57
N SER A 145 -9.21 18.65 -26.21
CA SER A 145 -7.76 18.76 -26.08
C SER A 145 -7.22 20.03 -25.41
N ALA A 146 -6.68 19.88 -24.20
CA ALA A 146 -5.69 20.79 -23.66
C ALA A 146 -4.28 20.23 -23.93
N ALA A 147 -3.53 20.92 -24.77
CA ALA A 147 -2.15 20.61 -25.11
C ALA A 147 -1.26 20.62 -23.86
N SER A 148 -0.90 19.43 -23.37
CA SER A 148 0.10 19.27 -22.32
C SER A 148 1.49 19.57 -22.88
N LEU A 149 2.05 20.71 -22.48
CA LEU A 149 3.45 21.09 -22.67
C LEU A 149 4.38 20.02 -22.09
N ARG A 150 4.88 19.15 -22.99
CA ARG A 150 5.87 18.13 -22.69
C ARG A 150 7.21 18.79 -22.36
N LYS A 151 7.46 19.03 -21.07
CA LYS A 151 8.83 19.26 -20.57
C LYS A 151 9.63 17.97 -20.79
N SER A 152 10.56 18.05 -21.73
CA SER A 152 11.49 16.99 -22.11
C SER A 152 12.34 16.59 -20.90
N ARG A 153 11.96 15.49 -20.26
CA ARG A 153 12.80 14.82 -19.27
C ARG A 153 13.97 14.20 -20.04
N PRO A 154 15.24 14.41 -19.63
CA PRO A 154 16.38 13.80 -20.31
C PRO A 154 16.20 12.28 -20.26
N LYS A 155 16.15 11.67 -21.44
CA LYS A 155 16.02 10.22 -21.64
C LYS A 155 17.25 9.56 -21.00
N LYS A 156 17.14 9.17 -19.73
CA LYS A 156 18.11 8.26 -19.09
C LYS A 156 17.94 6.88 -19.70
N LYS A 157 18.44 6.71 -20.93
CA LYS A 157 18.51 5.42 -21.64
C LYS A 157 19.49 4.42 -20.97
N GLY A 158 20.23 4.80 -19.95
CA GLY A 158 21.31 3.96 -19.40
C GLY A 158 21.01 3.18 -18.12
N GLY A 159 19.84 3.35 -17.47
CA GLY A 159 19.64 2.81 -16.11
C GLY A 159 19.63 1.27 -16.05
N LEU A 160 18.84 0.64 -16.91
CA LEU A 160 18.73 -0.83 -16.97
C LEU A 160 20.00 -1.45 -17.56
N GLN A 161 20.57 -0.84 -18.59
CA GLN A 161 21.78 -1.33 -19.23
C GLN A 161 23.00 -1.30 -18.28
N LEU A 162 23.18 -0.22 -17.52
CA LEU A 162 24.22 -0.15 -16.46
C LEU A 162 24.00 -1.19 -15.35
N MET A 163 22.74 -1.49 -15.01
CA MET A 163 22.44 -2.51 -14.01
C MET A 163 22.82 -3.91 -14.52
N LEU A 164 22.53 -4.20 -15.79
CA LEU A 164 22.88 -5.48 -16.43
C LEU A 164 24.40 -5.64 -16.59
N GLU A 165 25.12 -4.60 -17.00
CA GLU A 165 26.58 -4.59 -17.08
C GLU A 165 27.22 -4.87 -15.71
N ARG A 166 26.72 -4.22 -14.65
CA ARG A 166 27.21 -4.45 -13.29
C ARG A 166 26.93 -5.87 -12.78
N ASN A 167 25.80 -6.47 -13.15
CA ASN A 167 25.52 -7.87 -12.81
C ASN A 167 26.43 -8.84 -13.57
N LYS A 168 26.72 -8.58 -14.85
CA LYS A 168 27.68 -9.38 -15.63
C LYS A 168 29.09 -9.29 -15.04
N GLU A 169 29.52 -8.10 -14.62
CA GLU A 169 30.82 -7.90 -13.97
C GLU A 169 30.92 -8.67 -12.63
N ARG A 170 29.86 -8.65 -11.81
CA ARG A 170 29.82 -9.42 -10.56
C ARG A 170 29.88 -10.92 -10.79
N ALA A 171 29.11 -11.44 -11.75
CA ALA A 171 29.12 -12.86 -12.09
C ALA A 171 30.48 -13.31 -12.65
N ALA A 172 31.18 -12.46 -13.40
CA ALA A 172 32.53 -12.76 -13.87
C ALA A 172 33.55 -12.80 -12.71
N LYS A 173 33.49 -11.82 -11.79
CA LYS A 173 34.33 -11.80 -10.58
C LYS A 173 34.06 -12.98 -9.65
N GLU A 174 32.81 -13.42 -9.54
CA GLU A 174 32.46 -14.61 -8.77
C GLU A 174 32.98 -15.89 -9.43
N LYS A 175 33.06 -15.95 -10.78
CA LYS A 175 33.68 -17.08 -11.48
C LYS A 175 35.20 -17.11 -11.33
N GLU A 176 35.88 -15.95 -11.41
CA GLU A 176 37.34 -15.89 -11.24
C GLU A 176 37.78 -16.16 -9.80
N ASN A 177 36.97 -15.78 -8.80
CA ASN A 177 37.28 -16.01 -7.39
C ASN A 177 36.62 -17.28 -6.81
N GLY A 178 35.89 -18.04 -7.62
CA GLY A 178 34.91 -19.04 -7.16
C GLY A 178 35.29 -20.51 -7.34
N ASP A 179 36.55 -20.84 -7.65
CA ASP A 179 36.96 -22.22 -7.90
C ASP A 179 37.19 -23.06 -6.62
N GLY A 180 36.80 -22.58 -5.44
CA GLY A 180 37.18 -23.20 -4.16
C GLY A 180 36.10 -23.45 -3.11
N VAL A 181 34.90 -22.87 -3.20
CA VAL A 181 33.88 -23.04 -2.15
C VAL A 181 32.53 -23.32 -2.78
N ALA A 182 32.27 -24.61 -3.02
CA ALA A 182 30.96 -25.13 -3.38
C ALA A 182 29.90 -24.59 -2.40
N GLY A 183 29.06 -23.70 -2.90
CA GLY A 183 28.03 -23.00 -2.14
C GLY A 183 27.07 -23.97 -1.44
N GLY A 184 26.74 -23.64 -0.18
CA GLY A 184 26.08 -24.51 0.80
C GLY A 184 24.73 -25.13 0.43
N LEU A 185 24.14 -24.83 -0.73
CA LEU A 185 22.96 -25.55 -1.24
C LEU A 185 23.33 -26.94 -1.78
N ALA A 186 24.48 -27.08 -2.45
CA ALA A 186 24.95 -28.39 -2.91
C ALA A 186 25.34 -29.30 -1.72
N MET A 187 25.93 -28.73 -0.66
CA MET A 187 26.16 -29.46 0.59
C MET A 187 24.86 -29.89 1.28
N PHE A 188 23.80 -29.09 1.20
CA PHE A 188 22.52 -29.45 1.81
C PHE A 188 21.85 -30.64 1.10
N LEU A 189 21.99 -30.74 -0.22
CA LEU A 189 21.42 -31.85 -0.99
C LEU A 189 22.22 -33.14 -0.88
N ASN A 190 23.52 -33.08 -0.56
CA ASN A 190 24.34 -34.28 -0.35
C ASN A 190 24.15 -34.93 1.03
N ASN A 191 23.34 -34.34 1.92
CA ASN A 191 23.15 -34.80 3.31
C ASN A 191 21.72 -35.30 3.59
N LEU A 192 20.99 -35.67 2.55
CA LEU A 192 19.68 -36.37 2.58
C LEU A 192 19.87 -37.81 2.10
#